data_AF-A0A9I9CN56-F1
#
_entry.id   AF-A0A9I9CN56-F1
#
_cell.length_a   1.000
_cell.length_b   1.000
_cell.length_c   1.000
_cell.angle_alpha   90.00
_cell.angle_beta   90.00
_cell.angle_gamma   90.00
#
_symmetry.space_group_name_H-M   'P 1'
#
loop_
_entity.id
_entity.type
_entity.pdbx_description
1 polymer ?
#
loop_
_entity_poly.entity_id
_entity_poly.type
_entity_poly.pdbx_seq_one_letter_code
_entity_poly.pdbx_strand_id
1 'polypeptide(L)'
;MASSNPTTRAFKALFTIFSLIFFILSPLVDAAAPSPAPAPAPASDGTSIDQGIAYVLMLVALVLTYLIHPLDASFLQFFSELN
;
A
#
# COMPACT_ATOMS: atom_id res chain seq x y z
N MET A 1 -20.34 -19.92 -15.69
CA MET A 1 -20.28 -18.99 -14.54
C MET A 1 -19.04 -19.34 -13.72
N ALA A 2 -17.98 -18.54 -13.80
CA ALA A 2 -16.76 -18.81 -13.03
C ALA A 2 -17.03 -18.59 -11.53
N SER A 3 -16.92 -19.64 -10.72
CA SER A 3 -16.99 -19.54 -9.26
C SER A 3 -15.75 -18.82 -8.76
N SER A 4 -15.80 -17.49 -8.72
CA SER A 4 -14.73 -16.70 -8.10
C SER A 4 -14.79 -16.91 -6.59
N ASN A 5 -13.71 -17.47 -6.03
CA ASN A 5 -13.56 -17.78 -4.61
C ASN A 5 -13.81 -16.50 -3.78
N PRO A 6 -14.57 -16.55 -2.66
CA PRO A 6 -14.82 -15.39 -1.80
C PRO A 6 -13.55 -14.62 -1.42
N THR A 7 -12.42 -15.30 -1.20
CA THR A 7 -11.12 -14.65 -0.97
C THR A 7 -10.64 -13.83 -2.16
N THR A 8 -10.78 -14.34 -3.38
CA THR A 8 -10.48 -13.61 -4.62
C THR A 8 -11.36 -12.37 -4.78
N ARG A 9 -12.64 -12.44 -4.38
CA ARG A 9 -13.56 -11.31 -4.44
C ARG A 9 -13.17 -10.22 -3.44
N ALA A 10 -12.85 -10.61 -2.20
CA ALA A 10 -12.40 -9.69 -1.16
C ALA A 10 -11.09 -8.99 -1.54
N PHE A 11 -10.12 -9.74 -2.09
CA PHE A 11 -8.85 -9.17 -2.55
C PHE A 11 -9.04 -8.15 -3.67
N LYS A 12 -9.87 -8.48 -4.68
CA LYS A 12 -10.19 -7.53 -5.75
C LYS A 12 -10.88 -6.29 -5.22
N ALA A 13 -11.84 -6.43 -4.30
CA ALA A 13 -12.52 -5.29 -3.70
C ALA A 13 -11.54 -4.36 -2.95
N LEU A 14 -10.64 -4.94 -2.14
CA LEU A 14 -9.62 -4.18 -1.41
C LEU A 14 -8.69 -3.42 -2.37
N PHE A 15 -8.19 -4.10 -3.40
CA PHE A 15 -7.33 -3.48 -4.42
C PHE A 15 -8.05 -2.33 -5.15
N THR A 16 -9.33 -2.51 -5.46
CA THR A 16 -10.13 -1.50 -6.17
C THR A 16 -10.34 -0.26 -5.29
N ILE A 17 -10.66 -0.46 -4.00
CA ILE A 17 -10.82 0.63 -3.02
C ILE A 17 -9.50 1.36 -2.81
N PHE A 18 -8.39 0.63 -2.67
CA PHE A 18 -7.07 1.22 -2.52
C PHE A 18 -6.67 2.08 -3.72
N SER A 19 -6.84 1.57 -4.96
CA SER A 19 -6.59 2.35 -6.17
C SER A 19 -7.48 3.59 -6.28
N LEU A 20 -8.74 3.50 -5.84
CA LEU A 20 -9.65 4.64 -5.86
C LEU A 20 -9.20 5.72 -4.87
N ILE A 21 -8.81 5.33 -3.66
CA ILE A 21 -8.27 6.26 -2.65
C ILE A 21 -6.98 6.90 -3.15
N PHE A 22 -6.06 6.11 -3.72
CA PHE A 22 -4.82 6.63 -4.29
C PHE A 22 -5.09 7.62 -5.44
N PHE A 23 -6.03 7.31 -6.33
CA PHE A 23 -6.42 8.20 -7.43
C PHE A 23 -7.03 9.52 -6.92
N ILE A 24 -7.91 9.47 -5.91
CA ILE A 24 -8.52 10.66 -5.32
C ILE A 24 -7.48 11.53 -4.61
N LEU A 25 -6.53 10.89 -3.91
CA LEU A 25 -5.49 11.59 -3.15
C LEU A 25 -4.30 12.00 -4.01
N SER A 26 -4.23 11.58 -5.28
CA SER A 26 -3.12 11.91 -6.16
C SER A 26 -3.21 13.40 -6.53
N PRO A 27 -2.24 14.24 -6.14
CA PRO A 27 -2.22 15.63 -6.55
C PRO A 27 -2.04 15.68 -8.08
N LEU A 28 -3.07 16.15 -8.79
CA LEU A 28 -2.96 16.46 -10.21
C LEU A 28 -1.95 17.61 -10.33
N VAL A 29 -0.75 17.29 -10.81
CA VAL A 29 0.32 18.28 -10.97
C VAL A 29 -0.10 19.26 -12.08
N ASP A 30 -0.62 20.41 -11.68
CA ASP A 30 -0.99 21.49 -12.60
C ASP A 30 0.30 22.21 -13.04
N ALA A 31 0.66 22.08 -14.32
CA ALA A 31 1.77 22.80 -14.91
C ALA A 31 1.35 24.26 -15.16
N ALA A 32 1.80 25.12 -14.25
CA ALA A 32 1.48 26.54 -14.08
C ALA A 32 1.19 27.38 -15.36
N ALA A 33 0.10 28.16 -15.25
CA ALA A 33 -0.17 29.36 -16.03
C ALA A 33 0.90 30.46 -15.83
N PRO A 34 1.08 31.42 -16.76
CA PRO A 34 2.14 32.43 -16.66
C PRO A 34 1.74 33.61 -15.76
N SER A 35 2.70 34.13 -14.95
CA SER A 35 2.76 35.44 -14.23
C SER A 35 2.93 35.32 -12.70
N PRO A 36 3.45 36.31 -11.93
CA PRO A 36 4.43 37.38 -12.14
C PRO A 36 5.74 37.10 -11.31
N ALA A 37 6.64 38.10 -11.15
CA ALA A 37 8.00 38.07 -10.54
C ALA A 37 8.35 36.94 -9.52
N PRO A 38 9.62 36.44 -9.49
CA PRO A 38 9.98 35.29 -8.66
C PRO A 38 9.69 35.50 -7.16
N ALA A 39 8.58 34.95 -6.68
CA ALA A 39 8.37 34.70 -5.27
C ALA A 39 9.35 33.58 -4.82
N PRO A 40 9.82 33.57 -3.56
CA PRO A 40 10.62 32.47 -3.04
C PRO A 40 9.99 31.13 -3.40
N ALA A 41 10.77 30.21 -3.97
CA ALA A 41 10.28 28.92 -4.39
C ALA A 41 9.54 28.25 -3.23
N PRO A 42 8.31 27.76 -3.43
CA PRO A 42 7.66 26.91 -2.44
C PRO A 42 8.62 25.75 -2.11
N ALA A 43 9.02 25.62 -0.85
CA ALA A 43 9.72 24.43 -0.40
C ALA A 43 8.71 23.27 -0.47
N SER A 44 8.74 22.55 -1.60
CA SER A 44 7.99 21.32 -1.77
C SER A 44 8.69 20.24 -0.95
N ASP A 45 8.36 20.16 0.34
CA ASP A 45 8.94 19.18 1.25
C ASP A 45 8.33 17.80 0.95
N GLY A 46 8.90 17.12 -0.05
CA GLY A 46 8.62 15.72 -0.40
C GLY A 46 8.75 14.72 0.77
N THR A 47 9.23 15.18 1.92
CA THR A 47 9.22 14.49 3.21
C THR A 47 7.85 13.93 3.58
N SER A 48 6.77 14.64 3.28
CA SER A 48 5.42 14.16 3.62
C SER A 48 4.98 12.95 2.77
N ILE A 49 5.43 12.90 1.50
CA ILE A 49 5.26 11.73 0.61
C ILE A 49 6.15 10.58 1.10
N ASP A 50 7.40 10.87 1.42
CA ASP A 50 8.35 9.87 1.94
C ASP A 50 7.87 9.26 3.27
N GLN A 51 7.27 10.06 4.14
CA GLN A 51 6.68 9.62 5.41
C GLN A 51 5.45 8.74 5.19
N GLY A 52 4.61 9.07 4.20
CA GLY A 52 3.49 8.23 3.79
C GLY A 52 3.95 6.86 3.30
N ILE A 53 4.95 6.83 2.40
CA ILE A 53 5.58 5.59 1.91
C ILE A 53 6.20 4.83 3.09
N ALA A 54 6.89 5.49 4.01
CA ALA A 54 7.48 4.88 5.19
C ALA A 54 6.42 4.19 6.07
N TYR A 55 5.28 4.83 6.34
CA TYR A 55 4.19 4.22 7.10
C TYR A 55 3.54 3.03 6.37
N VAL A 56 3.39 3.10 5.05
CA VAL A 56 2.88 1.99 4.24
C VAL A 56 3.85 0.81 4.28
N LEU A 57 5.15 1.05 4.10
CA LEU A 57 6.18 0.02 4.22
C LEU A 57 6.21 -0.58 5.63
N MET A 58 6.03 0.24 6.67
CA MET A 58 5.92 -0.22 8.06
C MET A 58 4.70 -1.12 8.28
N LEU A 59 3.53 -0.77 7.74
CA LEU A 59 2.35 -1.63 7.81
C LEU A 59 2.51 -2.93 7.02
N VAL A 60 3.08 -2.87 5.81
CA VAL A 60 3.41 -4.06 5.03
C VAL A 60 4.33 -4.98 5.82
N ALA A 61 5.39 -4.44 6.43
CA ALA A 61 6.29 -5.20 7.28
C ALA A 61 5.58 -5.82 8.49
N LEU A 62 4.72 -5.05 9.18
CA LEU A 62 3.95 -5.56 10.31
C LEU A 62 3.05 -6.73 9.91
N VAL A 63 2.35 -6.61 8.78
CA VAL A 63 1.50 -7.68 8.23
C VAL A 63 2.32 -8.89 7.82
N LEU A 64 3.43 -8.70 7.09
CA LEU A 64 4.33 -9.80 6.70
C LEU A 64 4.86 -10.55 7.93
N THR A 65 5.30 -9.83 8.95
CA THR A 65 5.84 -10.45 10.17
C THR A 65 4.75 -11.20 10.95
N TYR A 66 3.53 -10.63 11.01
CA TYR A 66 2.38 -11.28 11.63
C TYR A 66 1.90 -12.52 10.86
N LEU A 67 2.05 -12.55 9.52
CA LEU A 67 1.67 -13.70 8.70
C LEU A 67 2.75 -14.78 8.70
N ILE A 68 4.04 -14.42 8.70
CA ILE A 68 5.14 -15.39 8.74
C ILE A 68 5.18 -16.12 10.09
N HIS A 69 4.82 -15.47 11.20
CA HIS A 69 4.75 -16.10 12.53
C HIS A 69 3.89 -17.39 12.61
N PRO A 70 2.60 -17.38 12.20
CA PRO A 70 1.76 -18.58 12.17
C PRO A 70 2.13 -19.52 11.02
N LEU A 71 2.67 -19.01 9.90
CA LEU A 71 3.14 -19.85 8.79
C LEU A 71 4.35 -20.72 9.21
N ASP A 72 5.32 -20.18 9.94
CA ASP A 72 6.45 -20.93 10.49
C ASP A 72 5.99 -22.00 11.49
N ALA A 73 5.09 -21.64 12.41
CA ALA A 73 4.53 -22.60 13.37
C ALA A 73 3.77 -23.74 12.68
N SER A 74 2.99 -23.41 11.65
CA SER A 74 2.25 -24.39 10.84
C SER A 74 3.18 -25.29 10.03
N PHE A 75 4.28 -24.74 9.51
CA PHE A 75 5.29 -25.49 8.76
C PHE A 75 5.99 -26.53 9.65
N LEU A 76 6.34 -26.15 10.88
CA LEU A 76 6.93 -27.06 11.86
C LEU A 76 5.95 -28.16 12.29
N GLN A 77 4.69 -27.81 12.53
CA GLN A 77 3.65 -28.79 12.88
C GLN A 77 3.39 -29.78 11.73
N PHE A 78 3.33 -29.32 10.50
CA PHE A 78 3.16 -30.19 9.33
C PHE A 78 4.30 -31.19 9.19
N PHE A 79 5.55 -30.76 9.40
CA PHE A 79 6.70 -31.66 9.35
C PHE A 79 6.65 -32.74 10.45
N SER A 80 6.18 -32.40 11.65
CA SER A 80 6.01 -33.39 12.73
C SER A 80 4.92 -34.43 12.45
N GLU A 81 3.93 -34.12 11.63
CA GLU A 81 2.87 -35.08 11.24
C GLU A 81 3.32 -36.05 10.13
N LEU A 82 4.40 -35.73 9.41
CA LEU A 82 4.92 -36.56 8.32
C LEU A 82 6.03 -37.54 8.74
N ASN A 83 6.43 -37.55 10.02
CA ASN A 83 7.45 -38.43 10.58
C ASN A 83 6.86 -39.33 11.66
#